data_AF-A0AAV4ZYQ0-F1
#
_entry.id   AF-A0AAV4ZYQ0-F1
#
_cell.length_a   1.000
_cell.length_b   1.000
_cell.length_c   1.000
_cell.angle_alpha   90.00
_cell.angle_beta   90.00
_cell.angle_gamma   90.00
#
_symmetry.space_group_name_H-M   'P 1'
#
loop_
_entity.id
_entity.type
_entity.pdbx_description
1 polymer ?
#
loop_
_entity_poly.entity_id
_entity_poly.type
_entity_poly.pdbx_seq_one_letter_code
_entity_poly.pdbx_strand_id
1 'polypeptide(L)'
;MSHSQHNNRLPFAATPRSLKGNLLFKRKRLYVVLAFVFGLFWLFTRWTTLSFDWSSKVQLGSAEEFDGLLYMVSHTAKVLPRDLNPDLPLEPSLWSTPRGRWSTALKKKEIKEALRETPVIVFSKTYCPYSRAVKDLLKSYDLSPPPKIIEVDIRDDGDVLKRLLYRLTNHNTFPNVIIGGKSVGGSDDVRRLHEKGDLKDMFLKINVNVGGDITAIN
;
A
#
# COMPACT_ATOMS: atom_id res chain seq x y z
N MET A 1 71.27 82.28 -35.62
CA MET A 1 70.63 83.52 -36.11
C MET A 1 69.20 83.56 -35.58
N SER A 2 68.84 84.66 -34.91
CA SER A 2 67.49 85.09 -34.44
C SER A 2 66.85 84.27 -33.31
N HIS A 3 66.79 84.77 -32.05
CA HIS A 3 65.75 85.66 -31.48
C HIS A 3 64.30 85.15 -31.70
N SER A 4 63.42 85.07 -30.71
CA SER A 4 63.05 86.10 -29.73
C SER A 4 62.24 85.52 -28.54
N GLN A 5 62.11 86.33 -27.49
CA GLN A 5 61.45 86.08 -26.21
C GLN A 5 59.92 85.92 -26.32
N HIS A 6 59.28 85.30 -25.32
CA HIS A 6 58.20 85.99 -24.59
C HIS A 6 57.85 85.34 -23.23
N ASN A 7 57.33 86.21 -22.38
CA ASN A 7 57.20 86.20 -20.93
C ASN A 7 55.87 85.58 -20.43
N ASN A 8 55.91 85.04 -19.20
CA ASN A 8 54.87 84.98 -18.16
C ASN A 8 53.41 84.59 -18.47
N ARG A 9 52.90 83.58 -17.75
CA ARG A 9 51.68 83.61 -16.88
C ARG A 9 51.43 82.22 -16.24
N LEU A 10 51.52 82.13 -14.91
CA LEU A 10 50.76 81.15 -14.11
C LEU A 10 49.29 81.65 -14.02
N PRO A 11 48.26 80.88 -13.58
CA PRO A 11 48.26 79.55 -12.92
C PRO A 11 47.17 78.61 -13.49
N PHE A 12 46.97 77.40 -12.94
CA PHE A 12 45.63 76.93 -12.54
C PHE A 12 45.74 75.62 -11.74
N ALA A 13 45.08 75.63 -10.57
CA ALA A 13 45.01 74.53 -9.64
C ALA A 13 44.21 73.33 -10.21
N ALA A 14 44.77 72.12 -10.11
CA ALA A 14 44.02 70.89 -10.35
C ALA A 14 43.17 70.56 -9.12
N THR A 15 41.86 70.45 -9.31
CA THR A 15 40.88 70.07 -8.27
C THR A 15 40.98 68.58 -7.92
N PRO A 16 40.69 68.18 -6.66
CA PRO A 16 40.74 66.77 -6.25
C PRO A 16 39.59 65.95 -6.85
N ARG A 17 39.94 64.82 -7.50
CA ARG A 17 38.99 63.82 -8.02
C ARG A 17 38.17 63.19 -6.88
N SER A 18 36.85 63.21 -7.04
CA SER A 18 35.83 62.67 -6.12
C SER A 18 35.94 61.16 -5.87
N LEU A 19 36.10 60.77 -4.60
CA LEU A 19 36.09 59.39 -4.09
C LEU A 19 34.67 58.81 -3.87
N LYS A 20 33.60 59.48 -4.29
CA LYS A 20 32.21 59.09 -3.94
C LYS A 20 31.61 57.94 -4.77
N GLY A 21 32.22 57.55 -5.89
CA GLY A 21 31.66 56.54 -6.81
C GLY A 21 31.68 55.09 -6.29
N ASN A 22 32.74 54.70 -5.56
CA ASN A 22 32.95 53.28 -5.19
C ASN A 22 32.15 52.83 -3.96
N LEU A 23 31.74 53.76 -3.09
CA LEU A 23 31.02 53.42 -1.86
C LEU A 23 29.52 53.16 -2.11
N LEU A 24 28.91 53.93 -3.02
CA LEU A 24 27.52 53.74 -3.45
C LEU A 24 27.32 52.41 -4.19
N PHE A 25 28.30 52.01 -5.02
CA PHE A 25 28.24 50.75 -5.77
C PHE A 25 28.39 49.52 -4.84
N LYS A 26 29.26 49.60 -3.83
CA LYS A 26 29.39 48.55 -2.79
C LYS A 26 28.12 48.42 -1.93
N ARG A 27 27.49 49.53 -1.55
CA ARG A 27 26.22 49.54 -0.79
C ARG A 27 25.08 48.91 -1.58
N LYS A 28 24.92 49.26 -2.86
CA LYS A 28 23.89 48.66 -3.72
C LYS A 28 24.06 47.15 -3.91
N ARG A 29 25.30 46.66 -4.06
CA ARG A 29 25.59 45.21 -4.13
C ARG A 29 25.27 44.49 -2.82
N LEU A 30 25.54 45.11 -1.67
CA LEU A 30 25.23 44.53 -0.36
C LEU A 30 23.71 44.38 -0.15
N TYR A 31 22.91 45.37 -0.55
CA TYR A 31 21.45 45.28 -0.46
C TYR A 31 20.85 44.23 -1.41
N VAL A 32 21.41 44.06 -2.62
CA VAL A 32 20.98 43.01 -3.55
C VAL A 32 21.29 41.62 -2.99
N VAL A 33 22.49 41.41 -2.42
CA VAL A 33 22.86 40.13 -1.79
C VAL A 33 21.99 39.85 -0.56
N LEU A 34 21.75 40.84 0.30
CA LEU A 34 20.87 40.69 1.47
C LEU A 34 19.42 40.40 1.07
N ALA A 35 18.89 41.02 0.01
CA ALA A 35 17.56 40.74 -0.52
C ALA A 35 17.44 39.32 -1.11
N PHE A 36 18.49 38.82 -1.77
CA PHE A 36 18.53 37.43 -2.24
C PHE A 36 18.59 36.43 -1.08
N VAL A 37 19.39 36.69 -0.04
CA VAL A 37 19.48 35.82 1.14
C VAL A 37 18.18 35.83 1.94
N PHE A 38 17.54 36.99 2.13
CA PHE A 38 16.21 37.08 2.77
C PHE A 38 15.11 36.46 1.91
N GLY A 39 15.16 36.59 0.59
CA GLY A 39 14.22 35.93 -0.33
C GLY A 39 14.38 34.41 -0.32
N LEU A 40 15.61 33.90 -0.30
CA LEU A 40 15.91 32.47 -0.15
C LEU A 40 15.52 31.97 1.25
N PHE A 41 15.70 32.76 2.31
CA PHE A 41 15.25 32.42 3.67
C PHE A 41 13.73 32.43 3.80
N TRP A 42 13.03 33.34 3.13
CA TRP A 42 11.56 33.38 3.09
C TRP A 42 10.98 32.24 2.25
N LEU A 43 11.64 31.87 1.14
CA LEU A 43 11.30 30.67 0.38
C LEU A 43 11.62 29.39 1.15
N PHE A 44 12.72 29.35 1.91
CA PHE A 44 13.10 28.19 2.72
C PHE A 44 12.16 27.97 3.91
N THR A 45 11.81 29.03 4.65
CA THR A 45 10.84 28.94 5.75
C THR A 45 9.42 28.63 5.27
N ARG A 46 9.01 29.14 4.10
CA ARG A 46 7.74 28.78 3.45
C ARG A 46 7.75 27.38 2.82
N TRP A 47 8.91 26.86 2.42
CA TRP A 47 9.09 25.47 1.97
C TRP A 47 8.97 24.49 3.15
N THR A 48 9.52 24.83 4.33
CA THR A 48 9.40 23.97 5.53
C THR A 48 8.00 23.92 6.14
N THR A 49 7.12 24.89 5.88
CA THR A 49 5.72 24.85 6.32
C THR A 49 4.76 24.24 5.29
N LEU A 50 5.20 24.04 4.04
CA LEU A 50 4.44 23.33 3.00
C LEU A 50 4.93 21.90 2.73
N SER A 51 6.03 21.47 3.34
CA SER A 51 6.56 20.12 3.17
C SER A 51 7.00 19.49 4.49
N PHE A 52 6.02 19.31 5.39
CA PHE A 52 6.11 18.27 6.41
C PHE A 52 4.70 17.82 6.85
N ASP A 53 3.87 17.41 5.89
CA ASP A 53 2.89 16.36 6.18
C ASP A 53 3.58 15.03 5.86
N TRP A 54 4.35 14.54 6.84
CA TRP A 54 4.89 13.18 6.87
C TRP A 54 3.72 12.23 7.11
N SER A 55 2.94 11.98 6.06
CA SER A 55 2.00 10.88 6.03
C SER A 55 1.77 10.50 4.57
N SER A 56 2.84 10.05 3.91
CA SER A 56 2.70 9.14 2.78
C SER A 56 2.06 7.84 3.28
N LYS A 57 0.74 7.88 3.55
CA LYS A 57 -0.07 6.68 3.68
C LYS A 57 0.21 5.89 2.41
N VAL A 58 0.95 4.80 2.57
CA VAL A 58 1.07 3.78 1.54
C VAL A 58 -0.36 3.29 1.35
N GLN A 59 -1.08 3.85 0.38
CA GLN A 59 -2.40 3.35 0.01
C GLN A 59 -2.17 1.97 -0.59
N LEU A 60 -2.45 0.96 0.21
CA LEU A 60 -2.35 -0.42 -0.20
C LEU A 60 -3.39 -0.66 -1.30
N GLY A 61 -3.02 -1.41 -2.34
CA GLY A 61 -4.01 -1.84 -3.35
C GLY A 61 -5.04 -2.77 -2.70
N SER A 62 -6.30 -2.73 -3.14
CA SER A 62 -7.38 -3.59 -2.60
C SER A 62 -7.04 -5.08 -2.63
N ALA A 63 -6.28 -5.53 -3.63
CA ALA A 63 -5.79 -6.91 -3.71
C ALA A 63 -4.80 -7.26 -2.60
N GLU A 64 -3.86 -6.35 -2.30
CA GLU A 64 -2.85 -6.55 -1.25
C GLU A 64 -3.48 -6.53 0.14
N GLU A 65 -4.52 -5.72 0.31
CA GLU A 65 -5.32 -5.68 1.54
C GLU A 65 -6.00 -7.03 1.79
N PHE A 66 -6.62 -7.58 0.74
CA PHE A 66 -7.28 -8.88 0.81
C PHE A 66 -6.27 -10.01 1.05
N ASP A 67 -5.12 -10.00 0.38
CA ASP A 67 -4.04 -10.97 0.64
C ASP A 67 -3.56 -10.92 2.10
N GLY A 68 -3.39 -9.71 2.65
CA GLY A 68 -3.02 -9.49 4.04
C GLY A 68 -4.05 -10.05 5.03
N LEU A 69 -5.34 -9.80 4.77
CA LEU A 69 -6.43 -10.39 5.55
C LEU A 69 -6.39 -11.92 5.49
N LEU A 70 -6.34 -12.49 4.29
CA LEU A 70 -6.30 -13.94 4.10
C LEU A 70 -5.14 -14.57 4.86
N TYR A 71 -3.92 -14.02 4.70
CA TYR A 71 -2.73 -14.47 5.41
C TYR A 71 -2.93 -14.44 6.94
N MET A 72 -3.46 -13.33 7.47
CA MET A 72 -3.69 -13.19 8.90
C MET A 72 -4.63 -14.27 9.43
N VAL A 73 -5.75 -14.51 8.76
CA VAL A 73 -6.78 -15.43 9.28
C VAL A 73 -6.52 -16.90 8.95
N SER A 74 -5.70 -17.22 7.95
CA SER A 74 -5.39 -18.60 7.58
C SER A 74 -4.05 -19.13 8.12
N HIS A 75 -3.04 -18.26 8.33
CA HIS A 75 -1.68 -18.69 8.70
C HIS A 75 -1.22 -18.20 10.08
N THR A 76 -1.68 -17.02 10.50
CA THR A 76 -1.30 -16.50 11.82
C THR A 76 -2.40 -16.87 12.79
N ALA A 77 -2.11 -17.51 13.92
CA ALA A 77 -3.13 -17.81 14.94
C ALA A 77 -3.70 -16.53 15.63
N LYS A 78 -3.57 -15.37 14.97
CA LYS A 78 -3.96 -14.06 15.48
C LYS A 78 -5.45 -13.83 15.24
N VAL A 79 -6.04 -13.16 16.21
CA VAL A 79 -7.37 -12.56 16.16
C VAL A 79 -7.20 -11.10 15.74
N LEU A 80 -8.11 -10.59 14.92
CA LEU A 80 -8.14 -9.18 14.53
C LEU A 80 -8.37 -8.29 15.77
N PRO A 81 -7.76 -7.09 15.83
CA PRO A 81 -8.01 -6.16 16.94
C PRO A 81 -9.50 -5.82 17.06
N ARG A 82 -10.02 -5.75 18.30
CA ARG A 82 -11.44 -5.50 18.56
C ARG A 82 -11.88 -4.09 18.17
N ASP A 83 -10.95 -3.15 18.19
CA ASP A 83 -11.11 -1.74 17.82
C ASP A 83 -10.89 -1.47 16.33
N LEU A 84 -10.63 -2.51 15.54
CA LEU A 84 -10.47 -2.40 14.09
C LEU A 84 -11.76 -1.91 13.44
N ASN A 85 -11.68 -0.77 12.73
CA ASN A 85 -12.79 -0.28 11.92
C ASN A 85 -12.82 -1.02 10.57
N PRO A 86 -13.84 -1.85 10.30
CA PRO A 86 -13.89 -2.67 9.10
C PRO A 86 -14.23 -1.87 7.83
N ASP A 87 -14.66 -0.62 7.95
CA ASP A 87 -15.01 0.24 6.82
C ASP A 87 -13.78 0.96 6.22
N LEU A 88 -12.65 0.92 6.92
CA LEU A 88 -11.38 1.51 6.48
C LEU A 88 -10.44 0.43 5.90
N PRO A 89 -9.52 0.82 4.99
CA PRO A 89 -8.45 -0.07 4.55
C PRO A 89 -7.62 -0.58 5.73
N LEU A 90 -7.30 -1.87 5.73
CA LEU A 90 -6.46 -2.50 6.74
C LEU A 90 -5.03 -1.94 6.69
N GLU A 91 -4.53 -1.57 7.86
CA GLU A 91 -3.16 -1.07 7.99
C GLU A 91 -2.15 -2.21 7.77
N PRO A 92 -1.09 -2.01 6.95
CA PRO A 92 -0.08 -3.03 6.69
C PRO A 92 0.64 -3.55 7.95
N SER A 93 0.64 -2.76 9.03
CA SER A 93 1.18 -3.13 10.33
C SER A 93 0.47 -4.31 11.00
N LEU A 94 -0.74 -4.69 10.55
CA LEU A 94 -1.46 -5.85 11.07
C LEU A 94 -0.72 -7.16 10.78
N TRP A 95 -0.16 -7.28 9.58
CA TRP A 95 0.62 -8.46 9.15
C TRP A 95 2.11 -8.19 9.00
N SER A 96 2.58 -6.94 9.10
CA SER A 96 3.99 -6.58 9.08
C SER A 96 4.45 -6.00 10.42
N THR A 97 5.60 -6.44 10.94
CA THR A 97 6.11 -5.93 12.21
C THR A 97 6.66 -4.51 12.05
N PRO A 98 6.37 -3.57 12.98
CA PRO A 98 6.99 -2.23 12.98
C PRO A 98 8.50 -2.24 13.25
N ARG A 99 9.06 -3.36 13.74
CA ARG A 99 10.47 -3.50 14.13
C ARG A 99 11.10 -4.74 13.53
N GLY A 100 11.37 -4.70 12.24
CA GLY A 100 12.04 -5.78 11.55
C GLY A 100 12.32 -5.38 10.13
N ARG A 101 13.59 -5.30 9.78
CA ARG A 101 14.16 -4.84 8.51
C ARG A 101 13.73 -5.74 7.33
N TRP A 102 12.47 -5.68 6.92
CA TRP A 102 11.97 -6.28 5.69
C TRP A 102 11.37 -5.19 4.82
N SER A 103 11.74 -5.16 3.55
CA SER A 103 11.08 -4.27 2.61
C SER A 103 9.62 -4.72 2.44
N THR A 104 8.72 -3.76 2.18
CA THR A 104 7.32 -4.03 1.84
C THR A 104 7.19 -5.11 0.75
N ALA A 105 8.15 -5.16 -0.20
CA ALA A 105 8.20 -6.18 -1.24
C ALA A 105 8.49 -7.59 -0.72
N LEU A 106 9.42 -7.76 0.23
CA LEU A 106 9.72 -9.08 0.82
C LEU A 106 8.53 -9.63 1.59
N LYS A 107 7.85 -8.79 2.39
CA LYS A 107 6.66 -9.24 3.12
C LYS A 107 5.50 -9.59 2.19
N LYS A 108 5.30 -8.82 1.12
CA LYS A 108 4.33 -9.15 0.06
C LYS A 108 4.63 -10.51 -0.57
N LYS A 109 5.91 -10.79 -0.86
CA LYS A 109 6.34 -12.07 -1.42
C LYS A 109 6.04 -13.22 -0.45
N GLU A 110 6.40 -13.07 0.82
CA GLU A 110 6.12 -14.07 1.88
C GLU A 110 4.61 -14.36 1.98
N ILE A 111 3.77 -13.32 2.00
CA ILE A 111 2.30 -13.47 2.02
C ILE A 111 1.82 -14.27 0.80
N LYS A 112 2.31 -13.93 -0.39
CA LYS A 112 1.94 -14.64 -1.63
C LYS A 112 2.40 -16.09 -1.63
N GLU A 113 3.56 -16.39 -1.06
CA GLU A 113 4.07 -17.75 -0.92
C GLU A 113 3.21 -18.56 0.06
N ALA A 114 2.91 -18.01 1.24
CA ALA A 114 2.01 -18.65 2.21
C ALA A 114 0.62 -18.93 1.60
N LEU A 115 0.03 -17.97 0.89
CA LEU A 115 -1.27 -18.17 0.24
C LEU A 115 -1.26 -19.24 -0.88
N ARG A 116 -0.09 -19.62 -1.41
CA ARG A 116 0.02 -20.78 -2.32
C ARG A 116 -0.01 -22.11 -1.57
N GLU A 117 0.32 -22.13 -0.28
CA GLU A 117 0.22 -23.33 0.57
C GLU A 117 -1.24 -23.59 1.00
N THR A 118 -2.07 -22.53 1.09
CA THR A 118 -3.53 -22.64 1.30
C THR A 118 -4.33 -21.98 0.18
N PRO A 119 -4.27 -22.53 -1.06
CA PRO A 119 -4.86 -21.91 -2.25
C PRO A 119 -6.41 -21.93 -2.25
N VAL A 120 -7.02 -22.78 -1.41
CA VAL A 120 -8.47 -22.88 -1.22
C VAL A 120 -8.78 -22.58 0.24
N ILE A 121 -9.55 -21.52 0.50
CA ILE A 121 -9.98 -21.11 1.85
C ILE A 121 -11.51 -21.03 1.85
N VAL A 122 -12.14 -21.59 2.87
CA VAL A 122 -13.60 -21.55 3.05
C VAL A 122 -13.90 -20.83 4.36
N PHE A 123 -14.47 -19.63 4.26
CA PHE A 123 -15.11 -19.01 5.41
C PHE A 123 -16.49 -19.64 5.58
N SER A 124 -16.70 -20.25 6.74
CA SER A 124 -17.81 -21.14 7.05
C SER A 124 -18.50 -20.71 8.34
N LYS A 125 -19.67 -21.30 8.60
CA LYS A 125 -20.28 -21.34 9.93
C LYS A 125 -20.59 -22.77 10.34
N THR A 126 -20.35 -23.12 11.61
CA THR A 126 -20.50 -24.50 12.10
C THR A 126 -21.92 -25.05 11.94
N TYR A 127 -22.93 -24.20 12.17
CA TYR A 127 -24.34 -24.55 12.11
C TYR A 127 -25.00 -24.37 10.73
N CYS A 128 -24.28 -23.82 9.75
CA CYS A 128 -24.88 -23.45 8.46
C CYS A 128 -24.96 -24.67 7.50
N PRO A 129 -26.16 -25.07 7.04
CA PRO A 129 -26.30 -26.21 6.13
C PRO A 129 -25.61 -25.98 4.77
N TYR A 130 -25.62 -24.75 4.25
CA TYR A 130 -24.93 -24.39 3.01
C TYR A 130 -23.40 -24.50 3.15
N SER A 131 -22.87 -24.16 4.32
CA SER A 131 -21.43 -24.31 4.59
C SER A 131 -21.05 -25.79 4.70
N ARG A 132 -21.91 -26.63 5.29
CA ARG A 132 -21.72 -28.08 5.31
C ARG A 132 -21.73 -28.67 3.90
N ALA A 133 -22.70 -28.30 3.07
CA ALA A 133 -22.79 -28.77 1.69
C ALA A 133 -21.52 -28.46 0.87
N VAL A 134 -20.96 -27.25 1.00
CA VAL A 134 -19.69 -26.90 0.35
C VAL A 134 -18.52 -27.71 0.90
N LYS A 135 -18.45 -27.91 2.22
CA LYS A 135 -17.38 -28.74 2.83
C LYS A 135 -17.44 -30.19 2.35
N ASP A 136 -18.64 -30.76 2.28
CA ASP A 136 -18.85 -32.13 1.80
C ASP A 136 -18.50 -32.26 0.32
N LEU A 137 -18.90 -31.29 -0.51
CA LEU A 137 -18.50 -31.23 -1.92
C LEU A 137 -16.99 -31.09 -2.08
N LEU A 138 -16.33 -30.19 -1.36
CA LEU A 138 -14.87 -30.02 -1.48
C LEU A 138 -14.10 -31.25 -0.96
N LYS A 139 -14.64 -31.97 0.01
CA LYS A 139 -14.06 -33.22 0.51
C LYS A 139 -14.01 -34.29 -0.58
N SER A 140 -15.01 -34.33 -1.47
CA SER A 140 -15.07 -35.33 -2.52
C SER A 140 -14.05 -35.11 -3.65
N TYR A 141 -13.54 -33.89 -3.79
CA TYR A 141 -12.47 -33.58 -4.73
C TYR A 141 -11.09 -34.10 -4.28
N ASP A 142 -10.92 -34.44 -2.99
CA ASP A 142 -9.64 -34.89 -2.40
C ASP A 142 -8.47 -33.97 -2.83
N LEU A 143 -8.59 -32.68 -2.48
CA LEU A 143 -7.66 -31.65 -2.91
C LEU A 143 -6.34 -31.74 -2.16
N SER A 144 -5.23 -31.60 -2.89
CA SER A 144 -3.90 -31.44 -2.31
C SER A 144 -3.23 -30.17 -2.85
N PRO A 145 -2.94 -29.16 -1.99
CA PRO A 145 -3.19 -29.14 -0.53
C PRO A 145 -4.70 -29.07 -0.16
N PRO A 146 -5.08 -29.52 1.05
CA PRO A 146 -6.48 -29.54 1.48
C PRO A 146 -7.03 -28.12 1.71
N PRO A 147 -8.36 -27.91 1.58
CA PRO A 147 -8.97 -26.63 1.87
C PRO A 147 -8.77 -26.20 3.31
N LYS A 148 -8.43 -24.92 3.52
CA LYS A 148 -8.42 -24.31 4.84
C LYS A 148 -9.83 -23.86 5.23
N ILE A 149 -10.41 -24.48 6.25
CA ILE A 149 -11.72 -24.08 6.79
C ILE A 149 -11.53 -23.07 7.93
N ILE A 150 -12.25 -21.96 7.87
CA ILE A 150 -12.29 -20.92 8.92
C ILE A 150 -13.75 -20.78 9.37
N GLU A 151 -14.06 -21.31 10.55
CA GLU A 151 -15.40 -21.21 11.16
C GLU A 151 -15.54 -19.84 11.83
N VAL A 152 -16.23 -18.92 11.17
CA VAL A 152 -16.29 -17.50 11.57
C VAL A 152 -17.15 -17.29 12.81
N ASP A 153 -18.16 -18.13 13.03
CA ASP A 153 -19.11 -18.04 14.15
C ASP A 153 -18.50 -18.37 15.52
N ILE A 154 -17.37 -19.09 15.57
CA ILE A 154 -16.69 -19.46 16.82
C ILE A 154 -15.43 -18.63 17.08
N ARG A 155 -15.17 -17.61 16.25
CA ARG A 155 -14.03 -16.70 16.44
C ARG A 155 -14.45 -15.47 17.25
N ASP A 156 -13.56 -15.05 18.14
CA ASP A 156 -13.73 -13.81 18.92
C ASP A 156 -13.88 -12.55 18.05
N ASP A 157 -13.28 -12.53 16.86
CA ASP A 157 -13.34 -11.43 15.88
C ASP A 157 -14.33 -11.70 14.73
N GLY A 158 -15.24 -12.67 14.89
CA GLY A 158 -16.13 -13.12 13.82
C GLY A 158 -16.96 -12.01 13.17
N ASP A 159 -17.46 -11.06 13.96
CA ASP A 159 -18.27 -9.93 13.46
C ASP A 159 -17.44 -8.95 12.63
N VAL A 160 -16.22 -8.63 13.09
CA VAL A 160 -15.28 -7.76 12.36
C VAL A 160 -14.85 -8.44 11.07
N LEU A 161 -14.50 -9.73 11.14
CA LEU A 161 -14.11 -10.52 9.99
C LEU A 161 -15.23 -10.59 8.95
N LYS A 162 -16.48 -10.82 9.36
CA LYS A 162 -17.63 -10.83 8.44
C LYS A 162 -17.75 -9.50 7.68
N ARG A 163 -17.62 -8.36 8.37
CA ARG A 163 -17.72 -7.03 7.74
C ARG A 163 -16.58 -6.79 6.76
N LEU A 164 -15.35 -7.17 7.11
CA LEU A 164 -14.20 -7.10 6.21
C LEU A 164 -14.38 -7.97 4.96
N LEU A 165 -14.84 -9.21 5.14
CA LEU A 165 -15.12 -10.11 4.02
C LEU A 165 -16.16 -9.51 3.09
N TYR A 166 -17.24 -8.95 3.63
CA TYR A 166 -18.24 -8.27 2.81
C TYR A 166 -17.65 -7.10 2.03
N ARG A 167 -16.89 -6.21 2.67
CA ARG A 167 -16.25 -5.06 1.99
C ARG A 167 -15.29 -5.50 0.88
N LEU A 168 -14.48 -6.53 1.13
CA LEU A 168 -13.40 -6.93 0.23
C LEU A 168 -13.86 -7.88 -0.89
N THR A 169 -14.96 -8.60 -0.70
CA THR A 169 -15.45 -9.60 -1.66
C THR A 169 -16.84 -9.30 -2.22
N ASN A 170 -17.53 -8.30 -1.68
CA ASN A 170 -18.94 -8.01 -1.94
C ASN A 170 -19.89 -9.20 -1.65
N HIS A 171 -19.49 -10.11 -0.75
CA HIS A 171 -20.24 -11.32 -0.39
C HIS A 171 -20.54 -11.35 1.10
N ASN A 172 -21.82 -11.31 1.48
CA ASN A 172 -22.29 -11.13 2.87
C ASN A 172 -22.85 -12.41 3.53
N THR A 173 -22.84 -13.54 2.81
CA THR A 173 -23.38 -14.82 3.30
C THR A 173 -22.28 -15.84 3.53
N PHE A 174 -22.61 -16.90 4.27
CA PHE A 174 -21.70 -18.04 4.44
C PHE A 174 -22.30 -19.28 3.77
N PRO A 175 -21.50 -20.08 3.05
CA PRO A 175 -20.05 -19.96 2.94
C PRO A 175 -19.60 -18.80 2.02
N ASN A 176 -18.36 -18.34 2.22
CA ASN A 176 -17.63 -17.53 1.25
C ASN A 176 -16.36 -18.31 0.86
N VAL A 177 -16.32 -18.80 -0.38
CA VAL A 177 -15.23 -19.66 -0.86
C VAL A 177 -14.21 -18.83 -1.62
N ILE A 178 -12.94 -18.97 -1.26
CA ILE A 178 -11.81 -18.29 -1.88
C ILE A 178 -10.96 -19.33 -2.60
N ILE A 179 -10.72 -19.11 -3.88
CA ILE A 179 -9.89 -19.97 -4.73
C ILE A 179 -8.84 -19.08 -5.41
N GLY A 180 -7.55 -19.36 -5.18
CA GLY A 180 -6.46 -18.59 -5.77
C GLY A 180 -6.46 -17.11 -5.38
N GLY A 181 -6.89 -16.80 -4.15
CA GLY A 181 -6.97 -15.42 -3.64
C GLY A 181 -8.15 -14.60 -4.15
N LYS A 182 -9.16 -15.23 -4.75
CA LYS A 182 -10.39 -14.57 -5.22
C LYS A 182 -11.63 -15.23 -4.63
N SER A 183 -12.62 -14.44 -4.24
CA SER A 183 -13.92 -14.99 -3.87
C SER A 183 -14.62 -15.55 -5.10
N VAL A 184 -15.12 -16.78 -4.98
CA VAL A 184 -15.93 -17.46 -6.00
C VAL A 184 -17.42 -17.48 -5.63
N GLY A 185 -17.77 -17.02 -4.43
CA GLY A 185 -19.14 -16.89 -3.96
C GLY A 185 -19.55 -17.91 -2.89
N GLY A 186 -20.84 -18.23 -2.87
CA GLY A 186 -21.48 -19.09 -1.87
C GLY A 186 -21.71 -20.52 -2.33
N SER A 187 -22.59 -21.23 -1.62
CA SER A 187 -22.88 -22.64 -1.91
C SER A 187 -23.45 -22.86 -3.32
N ASP A 188 -24.37 -22.02 -3.75
CA ASP A 188 -25.01 -22.16 -5.07
C ASP A 188 -24.03 -21.85 -6.20
N ASP A 189 -23.10 -20.91 -5.99
CA ASP A 189 -22.05 -20.58 -6.95
C ASP A 189 -21.08 -21.74 -7.12
N VAL A 190 -20.63 -22.33 -6.02
CA VAL A 190 -19.72 -23.48 -6.04
C VAL A 190 -20.39 -24.70 -6.65
N ARG A 191 -21.65 -24.98 -6.30
CA ARG A 191 -22.41 -26.08 -6.91
C ARG A 191 -22.57 -25.90 -8.41
N ARG A 192 -22.94 -24.70 -8.86
CA ARG A 192 -23.05 -24.38 -10.29
C ARG A 192 -21.72 -24.54 -11.04
N LEU A 193 -20.60 -24.15 -10.43
CA LEU A 193 -19.26 -24.36 -11.00
C LEU A 193 -18.90 -25.85 -11.06
N HIS A 194 -19.30 -26.64 -10.06
CA HIS A 194 -19.11 -28.09 -10.06
C HIS A 194 -19.89 -28.77 -11.19
N GLU A 195 -21.19 -28.47 -11.32
CA GLU A 195 -22.07 -29.02 -12.35
C GLU A 195 -21.58 -28.71 -13.77
N LYS A 196 -20.93 -27.55 -13.96
CA LYS A 196 -20.34 -27.16 -15.25
C LYS A 196 -18.96 -27.78 -15.52
N GLY A 197 -18.33 -28.40 -14.53
CA GLY A 197 -16.94 -28.84 -14.59
C GLY A 197 -15.89 -27.73 -14.31
N ASP A 198 -16.29 -26.45 -14.39
CA ASP A 198 -15.43 -25.29 -14.18
C ASP A 198 -14.69 -25.31 -12.84
N LEU A 199 -15.30 -25.84 -11.78
CA LEU A 199 -14.69 -25.88 -10.45
C LEU A 199 -13.39 -26.70 -10.44
N LYS A 200 -13.35 -27.82 -11.18
CA LYS A 200 -12.14 -28.64 -11.32
C LYS A 200 -11.04 -27.86 -12.03
N ASP A 201 -11.39 -27.20 -13.12
CA ASP A 201 -10.44 -26.43 -13.93
C ASP A 201 -9.84 -25.27 -13.14
N MET A 202 -10.62 -24.65 -12.25
CA MET A 202 -10.12 -23.62 -11.33
C MET A 202 -9.03 -24.14 -10.40
N PHE A 203 -9.18 -25.36 -9.84
CA PHE A 203 -8.15 -25.97 -8.99
C PHE A 203 -6.88 -26.29 -9.77
N LEU A 204 -7.02 -26.91 -10.95
CA LEU A 204 -5.89 -27.25 -11.80
C LEU A 204 -5.11 -26.01 -12.24
N LYS A 205 -5.81 -24.92 -12.59
CA LYS A 205 -5.19 -23.65 -12.99
C LYS A 205 -4.30 -23.03 -11.91
N ILE A 206 -4.59 -23.30 -10.63
CA ILE A 206 -3.78 -22.81 -9.50
C ILE A 206 -2.85 -23.90 -8.93
N ASN A 207 -2.61 -24.97 -9.69
CA ASN A 207 -1.75 -26.11 -9.33
C ASN A 207 -2.19 -26.86 -8.07
N VAL A 208 -3.49 -26.91 -7.79
CA VAL A 208 -4.07 -27.80 -6.77
C VAL A 208 -4.37 -29.14 -7.43
N ASN A 209 -3.82 -30.21 -6.85
CA ASN A 209 -4.10 -31.56 -7.32
C ASN A 209 -5.50 -32.00 -6.89
N VAL A 210 -6.20 -32.73 -7.77
CA VAL A 210 -7.55 -33.28 -7.53
C VAL A 210 -7.44 -34.79 -7.56
N GLY A 211 -7.49 -35.44 -6.40
CA GLY A 211 -7.38 -36.90 -6.28
C GLY A 211 -8.71 -37.65 -6.38
N GLY A 212 -9.82 -36.96 -6.14
CA GLY A 212 -11.14 -37.58 -6.04
C GLY A 212 -11.78 -37.89 -7.39
N ASP A 213 -12.52 -39.00 -7.45
CA ASP A 213 -13.39 -39.30 -8.59
C ASP A 213 -14.68 -38.47 -8.51
N ILE A 214 -14.59 -37.27 -9.11
CA ILE A 214 -15.70 -36.32 -9.17
C ILE A 214 -16.80 -36.72 -10.17
N THR A 215 -16.57 -37.73 -11.02
CA THR A 215 -17.56 -38.15 -12.03
C THR A 215 -18.71 -38.95 -11.43
N ALA A 216 -18.51 -39.52 -10.23
CA ALA A 216 -19.51 -40.29 -9.49
C ALA A 216 -20.48 -39.44 -8.64
N ILE A 217 -20.38 -38.11 -8.71
CA ILE A 217 -21.07 -37.16 -7.81
C ILE A 217 -22.17 -36.37 -8.53
N ASN A 218 -22.19 -36.46 -9.86
CA ASN A 218 -23.20 -35.85 -10.74
C ASN A 218 -24.41 -36.76 -10.93
#